data_AF-A0A090YZW5-F1
#
_entry.id   AF-A0A090YZW5-F1
#
_cell.length_a   1.000
_cell.length_b   1.000
_cell.length_c   1.000
_cell.angle_alpha   90.00
_cell.angle_beta   90.00
_cell.angle_gamma   90.00
#
_symmetry.space_group_name_H-M   'P 1'
#
loop_
_entity.id
_entity.type
_entity.pdbx_description
1 polymer ?
#
loop_
_entity_poly.entity_id
_entity_poly.type
_entity_poly.pdbx_seq_one_letter_code
_entity_poly.pdbx_strand_id
1 'polypeptide(L)'
;MNFVIDKIDGLNIEFSKIVSMMNYARFTTIQAVEGLTIEELDYLYDDEANSIGMLLYHMVAIEIYYQIHTFKDREPTDTELEHWLPGVELGNLGRQKIKGNSIDYYINTLQEVRSKTIETFQSLLLPWNKV
;
A
#
# COMPACT_ATOMS: atom_id res chain seq x y z
N MET A 1 -0.74 -18.86 9.09
CA MET A 1 -1.72 -17.77 9.28
C MET A 1 -3.08 -18.28 8.80
N ASN A 2 -4.18 -17.91 9.47
CA ASN A 2 -5.52 -18.33 9.09
C ASN A 2 -6.21 -17.15 8.37
N PHE A 3 -6.63 -17.32 7.11
CA PHE A 3 -7.20 -16.23 6.29
C PHE A 3 -8.72 -16.18 6.31
N VAL A 4 -9.31 -16.50 7.46
CA VAL A 4 -10.76 -16.39 7.63
C VAL A 4 -11.14 -14.92 7.64
N ILE A 5 -12.10 -14.56 6.80
CA ILE A 5 -12.73 -13.25 6.82
C ILE A 5 -13.70 -13.23 8.00
N ASP A 6 -13.26 -12.68 9.13
CA ASP A 6 -14.01 -12.63 10.38
C ASP A 6 -13.72 -11.33 11.16
N LYS A 7 -14.36 -11.20 12.31
CA LYS A 7 -14.16 -10.15 13.30
C LYS A 7 -12.70 -10.06 13.75
N ILE A 8 -12.17 -8.84 13.77
CA ILE A 8 -10.88 -8.48 14.35
C ILE A 8 -11.13 -7.62 15.59
N ASP A 9 -10.44 -7.92 16.68
CA ASP A 9 -10.53 -7.14 17.91
C ASP A 9 -10.11 -5.67 17.68
N GLY A 10 -10.88 -4.75 18.26
CA GLY A 10 -10.65 -3.31 18.09
C GLY A 10 -11.20 -2.68 16.80
N LEU A 11 -11.80 -3.45 15.88
CA LEU A 11 -12.44 -2.95 14.66
C LEU A 11 -13.94 -3.26 14.64
N ASN A 12 -14.78 -2.48 13.97
CA ASN A 12 -16.17 -2.91 13.70
C ASN A 12 -16.21 -4.09 12.70
N ILE A 13 -17.35 -4.75 12.51
CA ILE A 13 -17.43 -5.96 11.68
C ILE A 13 -17.11 -5.70 10.20
N GLU A 14 -17.53 -4.56 9.64
CA GLU A 14 -17.28 -4.26 8.23
C GLU A 14 -15.80 -3.91 7.98
N PHE A 15 -15.19 -3.12 8.86
CA PHE A 15 -13.75 -2.88 8.81
C PHE A 15 -12.93 -4.13 9.08
N SER A 16 -13.40 -5.04 9.94
CA SER A 16 -12.73 -6.32 10.18
C SER A 16 -12.64 -7.14 8.88
N LYS A 17 -13.75 -7.26 8.16
CA LYS A 17 -13.78 -7.99 6.87
C LYS A 17 -12.82 -7.38 5.85
N ILE A 18 -12.82 -6.05 5.73
CA ILE A 18 -11.91 -5.32 4.81
C ILE A 18 -10.45 -5.57 5.20
N VAL A 19 -10.10 -5.40 6.47
CA VAL A 19 -8.74 -5.61 6.96
C VAL A 19 -8.30 -7.07 6.78
N SER A 20 -9.18 -8.06 6.97
CA SER A 20 -8.85 -9.46 6.69
C SER A 20 -8.52 -9.70 5.21
N MET A 21 -9.29 -9.13 4.27
CA MET A 21 -8.98 -9.21 2.83
C MET A 21 -7.66 -8.51 2.49
N MET A 22 -7.43 -7.31 3.05
CA MET A 22 -6.18 -6.56 2.85
C MET A 22 -4.97 -7.27 3.44
N ASN A 23 -5.13 -8.00 4.54
CA ASN A 23 -4.08 -8.81 5.17
C ASN A 23 -3.73 -10.02 4.30
N TYR A 24 -4.73 -10.69 3.71
CA TYR A 24 -4.47 -11.78 2.78
C TYR A 24 -3.72 -11.28 1.54
N ALA A 25 -4.18 -10.20 0.92
CA ALA A 25 -3.51 -9.60 -0.23
C ALA A 25 -2.05 -9.24 0.10
N ARG A 26 -1.81 -8.58 1.25
CA ARG A 26 -0.44 -8.23 1.68
C ARG A 26 0.42 -9.47 1.92
N PHE A 27 -0.13 -10.49 2.56
CA PHE A 27 0.60 -11.72 2.83
C PHE A 27 1.05 -12.39 1.53
N THR A 28 0.14 -12.57 0.56
CA THR A 28 0.49 -13.19 -0.72
C THR A 28 1.47 -12.34 -1.52
N THR A 29 1.37 -11.01 -1.46
CA THR A 29 2.35 -10.11 -2.07
C THR A 29 3.74 -10.33 -1.46
N ILE A 30 3.86 -10.31 -0.12
CA ILE A 30 5.15 -10.49 0.56
C ILE A 30 5.76 -11.85 0.21
N GLN A 31 4.98 -12.93 0.23
CA GLN A 31 5.48 -14.26 -0.17
C GLN A 31 6.00 -14.30 -1.61
N ALA A 32 5.39 -13.55 -2.53
CA ALA A 32 5.80 -13.54 -3.93
C ALA A 32 7.14 -12.80 -4.17
N VAL A 33 7.55 -11.92 -3.25
CA VAL A 33 8.75 -11.09 -3.39
C VAL A 33 9.80 -11.35 -2.31
N GLU A 34 9.57 -12.35 -1.46
CA GLU A 34 10.44 -12.69 -0.35
C GLU A 34 11.83 -13.11 -0.86
N GLY A 35 12.87 -12.47 -0.34
CA GLY A 35 14.26 -12.80 -0.67
C GLY A 35 14.77 -12.25 -2.00
N LEU A 36 13.97 -11.48 -2.75
CA LEU A 36 14.43 -10.86 -3.99
C LEU A 36 15.56 -9.86 -3.74
N THR A 37 16.57 -9.87 -4.61
CA THR A 37 17.67 -8.89 -4.56
C THR A 37 17.26 -7.55 -5.16
N ILE A 38 18.08 -6.51 -4.97
CA ILE A 38 17.86 -5.19 -5.59
C ILE A 38 17.81 -5.33 -7.12
N GLU A 39 18.69 -6.12 -7.71
CA GLU A 39 18.74 -6.35 -9.15
C GLU A 39 17.46 -7.02 -9.69
N GLU A 40 16.89 -7.98 -8.94
CA GLU A 40 15.63 -8.63 -9.31
C GLU A 40 14.43 -7.69 -9.11
N LEU A 41 14.45 -6.85 -8.08
CA LEU A 41 13.43 -5.84 -7.84
C LEU A 41 13.40 -4.75 -8.91
N ASP A 42 14.58 -4.40 -9.43
CA ASP A 42 14.76 -3.37 -10.47
C ASP A 42 14.71 -3.95 -11.90
N TYR A 43 14.60 -5.27 -12.04
CA TYR A 43 14.55 -5.92 -13.34
C TYR A 43 13.37 -5.43 -14.18
N LEU A 44 13.66 -5.15 -15.45
CA LEU A 44 12.68 -4.79 -16.48
C LEU A 44 12.69 -5.87 -17.56
N TYR A 45 11.51 -6.44 -17.83
CA TYR A 45 11.34 -7.40 -18.92
C TYR A 45 11.44 -6.72 -20.29
N ASP A 46 10.91 -5.49 -20.40
CA ASP A 46 11.01 -4.61 -21.56
C ASP A 46 11.09 -3.14 -21.10
N ASP A 47 11.43 -2.23 -22.03
CA ASP A 47 11.68 -0.81 -21.73
C ASP A 47 10.43 -0.04 -21.27
N GLU A 48 9.23 -0.57 -21.52
CA GLU A 48 7.95 0.02 -21.13
C GLU A 48 7.37 -0.61 -19.85
N ALA A 49 7.92 -1.75 -19.40
CA ALA A 49 7.50 -2.46 -18.21
C ALA A 49 7.69 -1.66 -16.91
N ASN A 50 7.00 -2.11 -15.86
CA ASN A 50 7.21 -1.68 -14.49
C ASN A 50 7.95 -2.79 -13.74
N SER A 51 9.00 -2.43 -13.01
CA SER A 51 9.76 -3.38 -12.19
C SER A 51 8.95 -3.83 -10.97
N ILE A 52 9.39 -4.89 -10.29
CA ILE A 52 8.73 -5.36 -9.06
C ILE A 52 8.77 -4.27 -7.98
N GLY A 53 9.90 -3.58 -7.83
CA GLY A 53 10.04 -2.45 -6.90
C GLY A 53 9.07 -1.31 -7.20
N MET A 54 8.83 -1.02 -8.48
CA MET A 54 7.83 -0.04 -8.90
C MET A 54 6.41 -0.46 -8.50
N LEU A 55 6.04 -1.72 -8.69
CA LEU A 55 4.71 -2.22 -8.34
C LEU A 55 4.48 -2.26 -6.83
N LEU A 56 5.50 -2.60 -6.02
CA LEU A 56 5.42 -2.53 -4.57
C LEU A 56 5.22 -1.09 -4.08
N TYR A 57 5.95 -0.14 -4.66
CA TYR A 57 5.80 1.28 -4.34
C TYR A 57 4.47 1.87 -4.82
N HIS A 58 3.93 1.38 -5.94
CA HIS A 58 2.58 1.74 -6.40
C HIS A 58 1.51 1.40 -5.36
N MET A 59 1.59 0.21 -4.75
CA MET A 59 0.66 -0.18 -3.68
C MET A 59 0.71 0.78 -2.49
N VAL A 60 1.90 1.28 -2.12
CA VAL A 60 2.08 2.30 -1.07
C VAL A 60 1.40 3.61 -1.50
N ALA A 61 1.74 4.11 -2.68
CA ALA A 61 1.27 5.40 -3.18
C ALA A 61 -0.26 5.45 -3.32
N ILE A 62 -0.87 4.37 -3.83
CA ILE A 62 -2.32 4.28 -3.96
C ILE A 62 -3.01 4.18 -2.60
N GLU A 63 -2.47 3.43 -1.64
CA GLU A 63 -3.07 3.37 -0.30
C GLU A 63 -3.03 4.75 0.38
N ILE A 64 -1.93 5.50 0.26
CA ILE A 64 -1.84 6.89 0.75
C ILE A 64 -2.83 7.82 0.04
N TYR A 65 -2.94 7.72 -1.28
CA TYR A 65 -3.88 8.52 -2.05
C TYR A 65 -5.31 8.30 -1.54
N TYR A 66 -5.72 7.05 -1.32
CA TYR A 66 -7.04 6.74 -0.76
C TYR A 66 -7.19 7.11 0.71
N GLN A 67 -6.13 7.06 1.53
CA GLN A 67 -6.18 7.58 2.89
C GLN A 67 -6.49 9.07 2.91
N ILE A 68 -5.85 9.85 2.02
CA ILE A 68 -6.07 11.28 1.90
C ILE A 68 -7.52 11.56 1.47
N HIS A 69 -7.99 10.93 0.39
CA HIS A 69 -9.35 11.15 -0.12
C HIS A 69 -10.42 10.65 0.85
N THR A 70 -10.28 9.42 1.33
CA THR A 70 -11.34 8.76 2.10
C THR A 70 -11.41 9.27 3.53
N PHE A 71 -10.26 9.54 4.17
CA PHE A 71 -10.23 9.91 5.59
C PHE A 71 -10.12 11.41 5.83
N LYS A 72 -9.60 12.19 4.87
CA LYS A 72 -9.44 13.63 5.03
C LYS A 72 -10.33 14.46 4.10
N ASP A 73 -11.06 13.81 3.18
CA ASP A 73 -11.98 14.46 2.23
C ASP A 73 -11.32 15.64 1.48
N ARG A 74 -10.11 15.41 0.97
CA ARG A 74 -9.34 16.39 0.21
C ARG A 74 -8.44 15.73 -0.81
N GLU A 75 -7.93 16.54 -1.74
CA GLU A 75 -6.83 16.16 -2.63
C GLU A 75 -5.47 16.18 -1.89
N PRO A 76 -4.45 15.45 -2.37
CA PRO A 76 -3.08 15.55 -1.91
C PRO A 76 -2.54 16.97 -2.10
N THR A 77 -1.72 17.45 -1.17
CA THR A 77 -0.98 18.70 -1.39
C THR A 77 0.09 18.50 -2.46
N ASP A 78 0.61 19.58 -3.06
CA ASP A 78 1.70 19.48 -4.05
C ASP A 78 2.91 18.72 -3.50
N THR A 79 3.25 18.92 -2.21
CA THR A 79 4.35 18.20 -1.55
C THR A 79 4.05 16.71 -1.33
N GLU A 80 2.83 16.37 -0.92
CA GLU A 80 2.42 14.97 -0.79
C GLU A 80 2.43 14.31 -2.18
N LEU A 81 1.88 14.98 -3.19
CA LEU A 81 1.83 14.50 -4.55
C LEU A 81 3.25 14.31 -5.10
N GLU A 82 4.14 15.29 -5.00
CA GLU A 82 5.52 15.20 -5.50
C GLU A 82 6.25 13.97 -4.97
N HIS A 83 6.05 13.62 -3.69
CA HIS A 83 6.65 12.45 -3.09
C HIS A 83 6.09 11.14 -3.66
N TRP A 84 4.77 11.03 -3.79
CA TRP A 84 4.10 9.78 -4.17
C TRP A 84 3.86 9.64 -5.68
N LEU A 85 4.01 10.71 -6.45
CA LEU A 85 3.73 10.78 -7.89
C LEU A 85 4.43 9.68 -8.69
N PRO A 86 5.71 9.33 -8.43
CA PRO A 86 6.34 8.24 -9.15
C PRO A 86 5.63 6.90 -8.98
N GLY A 87 5.04 6.66 -7.80
CA GLY A 87 4.26 5.46 -7.51
C GLY A 87 2.85 5.54 -8.08
N VAL A 88 2.25 6.72 -8.13
CA VAL A 88 0.91 6.93 -8.72
C VAL A 88 0.95 6.77 -10.24
N GLU A 89 1.88 7.43 -10.92
CA GLU A 89 1.95 7.46 -12.39
C GLU A 89 2.70 6.27 -12.99
N LEU A 90 3.64 5.67 -12.24
CA LEU A 90 4.55 4.65 -12.76
C LEU A 90 5.28 5.14 -14.03
N GLY A 91 5.47 4.26 -15.02
CA GLY A 91 6.05 4.59 -16.31
C GLY A 91 7.47 5.16 -16.19
N ASN A 92 7.79 6.16 -17.02
CA ASN A 92 9.12 6.77 -17.06
C ASN A 92 9.51 7.42 -15.73
N LEU A 93 8.57 8.10 -15.06
CA LEU A 93 8.84 8.73 -13.76
C LEU A 93 9.15 7.66 -12.71
N GLY A 94 8.33 6.61 -12.66
CA GLY A 94 8.55 5.47 -11.77
C GLY A 94 9.89 4.78 -12.03
N ARG A 95 10.24 4.46 -13.28
CA ARG A 95 11.53 3.86 -13.64
C ARG A 95 12.74 4.72 -13.26
N GLN A 96 12.59 6.04 -13.29
CA GLN A 96 13.68 6.96 -12.92
C GLN A 96 13.84 7.09 -11.41
N LYS A 97 12.74 7.04 -10.65
CA LYS A 97 12.72 7.40 -9.22
C LYS A 97 12.61 6.20 -8.28
N ILE A 98 12.01 5.09 -8.72
CA ILE A 98 11.77 3.91 -7.90
C ILE A 98 12.72 2.80 -8.36
N LYS A 99 13.94 2.84 -7.83
CA LYS A 99 14.99 1.86 -8.09
C LYS A 99 16.06 1.90 -7.00
N GLY A 100 16.83 0.84 -6.85
CA GLY A 100 17.98 0.76 -5.95
C GLY A 100 17.61 0.59 -4.47
N ASN A 101 16.36 0.23 -4.17
CA ASN A 101 15.90 -0.01 -2.81
C ASN A 101 15.85 -1.52 -2.52
N SER A 102 16.15 -1.88 -1.28
CA SER A 102 16.04 -3.28 -0.83
C SER A 102 14.58 -3.71 -0.66
N ILE A 103 14.35 -5.03 -0.61
CA ILE A 103 13.02 -5.56 -0.30
C ILE A 103 12.51 -5.06 1.06
N ASP A 104 13.39 -4.93 2.06
CA ASP A 104 13.05 -4.42 3.38
C ASP A 104 12.50 -2.99 3.34
N TYR A 105 13.05 -2.12 2.48
CA TYR A 105 12.52 -0.78 2.29
C TYR A 105 11.05 -0.85 1.87
N TYR A 106 10.74 -1.62 0.84
CA TYR A 106 9.37 -1.73 0.33
C TYR A 106 8.42 -2.35 1.35
N ILE A 107 8.81 -3.43 2.02
CA ILE A 107 7.99 -4.10 3.04
C ILE A 107 7.71 -3.17 4.21
N ASN A 108 8.72 -2.46 4.70
CA ASN A 108 8.56 -1.53 5.82
C ASN A 108 7.63 -0.37 5.46
N THR A 109 7.78 0.25 4.28
CA THR A 109 6.89 1.32 3.84
C THR A 109 5.45 0.82 3.65
N LEU A 110 5.28 -0.37 3.05
CA LEU A 110 3.99 -1.04 2.92
C LEU A 110 3.34 -1.25 4.30
N GLN A 111 4.10 -1.66 5.32
CA GLN A 111 3.60 -1.90 6.67
C GLN A 111 3.25 -0.58 7.38
N GLU A 112 4.08 0.44 7.28
CA GLU A 112 3.85 1.76 7.87
C GLU A 112 2.53 2.37 7.39
N VAL A 113 2.34 2.41 6.06
CA VAL A 113 1.11 2.93 5.47
C VAL A 113 -0.11 2.11 5.89
N ARG A 114 -0.01 0.77 5.90
CA ARG A 114 -1.11 -0.09 6.36
C ARG A 114 -1.49 0.17 7.80
N SER A 115 -0.49 0.41 8.65
CA SER A 115 -0.72 0.69 10.07
C SER A 115 -1.57 1.94 10.22
N LYS A 116 -1.35 2.96 9.38
CA LYS A 116 -2.19 4.14 9.39
C LYS A 116 -3.64 3.89 8.97
N THR A 117 -3.87 3.03 7.98
CA THR A 117 -5.23 2.60 7.59
C THR A 117 -5.95 1.95 8.77
N ILE A 118 -5.28 1.02 9.45
CA ILE A 118 -5.85 0.28 10.58
C ILE A 118 -6.12 1.21 11.77
N GLU A 119 -5.19 2.09 12.12
CA GLU A 119 -5.38 3.09 13.18
C GLU A 119 -6.62 3.96 12.93
N THR A 120 -6.81 4.43 11.69
CA THR A 120 -7.99 5.22 11.33
C THR A 120 -9.27 4.38 11.44
N PHE A 121 -9.28 3.13 10.97
CA PHE A 121 -10.45 2.27 11.15
C PHE A 121 -10.77 1.99 12.63
N GLN A 122 -9.75 1.89 13.49
CA GLN A 122 -9.91 1.74 14.94
C GLN A 122 -10.43 3.03 15.60
N SER A 123 -10.15 4.22 15.07
CA SER A 123 -10.70 5.47 15.62
C SER A 123 -12.16 5.70 15.21
N LEU A 124 -12.56 5.17 14.05
CA LEU A 124 -13.91 5.27 13.50
C LEU A 124 -14.90 4.24 14.09
N LEU A 125 -14.78 3.89 15.37
CA LEU A 125 -15.60 2.88 16.08
C LEU A 125 -17.12 3.16 16.12
N LEU A 126 -17.58 4.27 15.54
CA LEU A 126 -19.01 4.58 15.43
C LEU A 126 -19.62 3.89 14.20
N PRO A 127 -20.89 3.44 14.28
CA PRO A 127 -21.59 2.88 13.13
C PRO A 127 -21.65 3.91 12.00
N TRP A 128 -21.29 3.49 10.79
CA TRP A 128 -21.25 4.26 9.53
C TRP A 128 -22.63 4.76 9.05
N ASN A 129 -23.61 4.92 9.94
CA ASN A 129 -25.03 5.06 9.64
C ASN A 129 -25.62 6.38 10.17
N LYS A 130 -24.81 7.44 10.33
CA LYS A 130 -25.30 8.77 10.69
C LYS A 130 -24.60 9.86 9.87
N VAL A 131 -24.93 9.92 8.60
CA VAL A 131 -24.95 11.16 7.80
C VAL A 131 -26.32 11.24 7.16
#